data_AF-S5AEK0-F1
#
_entry.id   AF-S5AEK0-F1
#
_cell.length_a   1.000
_cell.length_b   1.000
_cell.length_c   1.000
_cell.angle_alpha   90.00
_cell.angle_beta   90.00
_cell.angle_gamma   90.00
#
_symmetry.space_group_name_H-M   'P 1'
#
loop_
_entity.id
_entity.type
_entity.pdbx_description
1 polymer ?
#
loop_
_entity_poly.entity_id
_entity_poly.type
_entity_poly.pdbx_seq_one_letter_code
_entity_poly.pdbx_strand_id
1 'polypeptide(L)' 'MSDKSHFFAHLARLKLINRWPLMHNVRTENVQEHSLQVAMVAHALALIKNKFFGGTLNPDRIATMAIFHDVSEVLTGD' A
#
# COMPACT_ATOMS: atom_id res chain seq x y z
N MET A 1 -26.28 -19.59 7.96
CA MET A 1 -24.83 -19.83 7.80
C MET A 1 -24.19 -18.49 7.52
N SER A 2 -23.15 -18.09 8.25
CA SER A 2 -22.41 -16.88 7.89
C SER A 2 -21.63 -17.19 6.60
N ASP A 3 -21.92 -16.48 5.52
CA ASP A 3 -21.11 -16.58 4.30
C ASP A 3 -19.66 -16.20 4.63
N LYS A 4 -18.70 -17.04 4.23
CA LYS A 4 -17.28 -16.77 4.44
C LYS A 4 -16.80 -15.81 3.35
N SER A 5 -16.24 -14.68 3.75
CA SER A 5 -15.61 -13.74 2.82
C SER A 5 -14.20 -14.19 2.43
N HIS A 6 -13.86 -14.10 1.15
CA HIS A 6 -12.51 -14.33 0.63
C HIS A 6 -11.64 -13.06 0.61
N PHE A 7 -12.14 -11.92 1.10
CA PHE A 7 -11.46 -10.62 1.01
C PHE A 7 -10.00 -10.68 1.50
N PHE A 8 -9.75 -11.09 2.74
CA PHE A 8 -8.38 -11.17 3.27
C PHE A 8 -7.55 -12.30 2.65
N ALA A 9 -8.20 -13.34 2.11
CA ALA A 9 -7.49 -14.38 1.37
C ALA A 9 -6.92 -13.84 0.05
N HIS A 10 -7.63 -12.90 -0.60
CA HIS A 10 -7.09 -12.16 -1.74
C HIS A 10 -5.96 -11.23 -1.28
N LEU A 11 -6.17 -10.35 -0.30
CA LEU A 11 -5.15 -9.40 0.15
C LEU A 11 -3.82 -10.06 0.57
N ALA A 12 -3.87 -11.25 1.16
CA ALA A 12 -2.68 -12.02 1.52
C ALA A 12 -1.77 -12.40 0.32
N ARG A 13 -2.26 -12.25 -0.92
CA ARG A 13 -1.53 -12.54 -2.16
C ARG A 13 -0.75 -11.35 -2.70
N LEU A 14 -0.86 -10.14 -2.11
CA LEU A 14 -0.09 -8.97 -2.58
C LEU A 14 1.42 -9.20 -2.54
N LYS A 15 1.91 -10.00 -1.58
CA LYS A 15 3.32 -10.43 -1.52
C LYS A 15 3.78 -11.28 -2.72
N LEU A 16 2.86 -11.75 -3.55
CA LEU A 16 3.13 -12.59 -4.73
C LEU A 16 3.20 -11.77 -6.03
N ILE A 17 2.81 -10.48 -5.98
CA ILE A 17 2.80 -9.60 -7.15
C ILE A 17 4.11 -8.83 -7.12
N ASN A 18 5.00 -9.15 -8.07
CA ASN A 18 6.29 -8.49 -8.19
C ASN A 18 6.15 -7.23 -9.05
N ARG A 19 6.86 -6.17 -8.64
CA ARG A 19 6.93 -4.90 -9.35
C ARG A 19 8.12 -4.87 -10.29
N TRP A 20 8.12 -3.89 -11.19
CA TRP A 20 9.20 -3.63 -12.15
C TRP A 20 9.47 -4.80 -13.13
N PRO A 21 8.42 -5.35 -13.78
CA PRO A 21 8.53 -6.61 -14.52
C PRO A 21 9.42 -6.54 -15.78
N LEU A 22 9.70 -5.32 -16.27
CA LEU A 22 10.44 -5.10 -17.52
C LEU A 22 11.94 -4.81 -17.30
N MET A 23 12.41 -4.82 -16.06
CA MET A 23 13.78 -4.43 -15.70
C MET A 23 14.49 -5.53 -14.91
N HIS A 24 15.82 -5.60 -15.04
CA HIS A 24 16.63 -6.39 -14.12
C HIS A 24 16.63 -5.73 -12.74
N ASN A 25 16.27 -6.49 -11.72
CA ASN A 25 16.24 -6.04 -10.33
C ASN A 25 17.31 -6.77 -9.52
N VAL A 26 18.19 -6.03 -8.84
CA VAL A 26 19.16 -6.60 -7.89
C VAL A 26 18.43 -7.29 -6.72
N ARG A 27 17.32 -6.69 -6.27
CA ARG A 27 16.36 -7.28 -5.36
C ARG A 27 14.96 -6.98 -5.87
N THR A 28 14.17 -8.02 -6.09
CA THR A 28 12.77 -7.88 -6.50
C THR A 28 11.95 -7.28 -5.35
N GLU A 29 11.13 -6.29 -5.68
CA GLU A 29 10.14 -5.67 -4.80
C GLU A 29 8.76 -6.26 -5.13
N ASN A 30 7.95 -6.56 -4.11
CA ASN A 30 6.54 -6.90 -4.29
C ASN A 30 5.60 -5.78 -3.82
N VAL A 31 4.34 -5.84 -4.26
CA VAL A 31 3.31 -4.82 -3.96
C VAL A 31 3.05 -4.65 -2.46
N GLN A 32 3.19 -5.71 -1.66
CA GLN A 32 3.03 -5.62 -0.20
C GLN A 32 4.17 -4.83 0.46
N GLU A 33 5.42 -5.04 0.02
CA GLU A 33 6.58 -4.26 0.47
C GLU A 33 6.43 -2.78 0.08
N HIS A 34 6.06 -2.54 -1.18
CA HIS A 34 5.79 -1.21 -1.71
C HIS A 34 4.71 -0.47 -0.91
N SER A 35 3.55 -1.11 -0.71
CA SER A 35 2.40 -0.52 -0.01
C SER A 35 2.74 -0.10 1.42
N LEU A 36 3.54 -0.90 2.14
CA LEU A 36 4.00 -0.53 3.48
C LEU A 36 4.90 0.72 3.44
N GLN A 37 5.83 0.79 2.47
CA GLN A 37 6.69 1.95 2.31
C GLN A 37 5.90 3.21 1.94
N VAL A 38 4.94 3.10 1.02
CA VAL A 38 4.05 4.21 0.66
C VAL A 38 3.26 4.68 1.87
N ALA A 39 2.75 3.77 2.71
CA ALA A 39 2.04 4.14 3.94
C ALA A 39 2.93 4.92 4.92
N MET A 40 4.18 4.48 5.13
CA MET A 40 5.14 5.20 5.98
C MET A 40 5.46 6.59 5.43
N VAL A 41 5.72 6.70 4.13
CA VAL A 41 6.06 7.97 3.48
C VAL A 41 4.85 8.92 3.47
N ALA A 42 3.67 8.45 3.09
CA ALA A 42 2.46 9.26 3.05
C ALA A 42 2.07 9.79 4.44
N HIS A 43 2.19 8.95 5.48
CA HIS A 43 2.03 9.37 6.87
C HIS A 43 3.03 10.48 7.25
N ALA A 44 4.33 10.29 6.94
CA ALA A 44 5.36 11.28 7.23
C ALA A 44 5.11 12.60 6.49
N LEU A 45 4.70 12.55 5.21
CA LEU A 45 4.35 13.74 4.43
C LEU A 45 3.12 14.47 5.01
N ALA A 46 2.13 13.73 5.51
CA ALA A 46 0.98 14.33 6.19
C ALA A 46 1.42 15.06 7.48
N LEU A 47 2.29 14.47 8.29
CA LEU A 47 2.87 15.12 9.47
C LEU A 47 3.68 16.37 9.10
N ILE A 48 4.51 16.30 8.07
CA ILE A 48 5.31 17.44 7.59
C ILE A 48 4.38 18.58 7.14
N LYS A 49 3.35 18.29 6.36
CA LYS A 49 2.35 19.27 5.91
C LYS A 49 1.65 19.93 7.10
N ASN A 50 1.24 19.16 8.09
CA ASN A 50 0.59 19.71 9.27
C ASN A 50 1.54 20.57 10.11
N LYS A 51 2.79 20.11 10.29
CA LYS A 51 3.76 20.77 11.18
C LYS A 51 4.38 22.03 10.58
N PHE A 52 4.70 22.01 9.30
CA PHE A 52 5.52 23.06 8.67
C PHE A 52 4.77 23.90 7.64
N PHE A 53 3.60 23.45 7.18
CA PHE A 53 2.90 24.07 6.05
C PHE A 53 1.42 24.38 6.34
N GLY A 54 1.04 24.47 7.63
CA GLY A 54 -0.32 24.85 8.05
C GLY A 54 -1.41 23.86 7.64
N GLY A 55 -1.05 22.60 7.36
CA GLY A 55 -2.01 21.56 6.99
C GLY A 55 -2.89 21.10 8.15
N THR A 56 -4.07 20.58 7.81
CA THR A 56 -5.04 19.98 8.76
C THR A 56 -5.44 18.57 8.32
N LEU A 57 -4.45 17.78 7.90
CA LEU A 57 -4.65 16.40 7.44
C LEU A 57 -4.74 15.42 8.60
N ASN A 58 -5.38 14.26 8.39
CA ASN A 58 -5.32 13.12 9.30
C ASN A 58 -4.26 12.12 8.79
N PRO A 59 -3.07 12.03 9.43
CA PRO A 59 -2.00 11.14 8.99
C PRO A 59 -2.36 9.66 9.05
N ASP A 60 -3.08 9.23 10.08
CA ASP A 60 -3.46 7.81 10.29
C ASP A 60 -4.41 7.33 9.18
N ARG A 61 -5.36 8.19 8.81
CA ARG A 61 -6.25 7.92 7.67
C ARG A 61 -5.48 7.84 6.36
N ILE A 62 -4.51 8.72 6.15
CA ILE A 62 -3.66 8.71 4.95
C ILE A 62 -2.82 7.43 4.90
N ALA A 63 -2.20 7.04 6.02
CA ALA A 63 -1.46 5.79 6.13
C ALA A 63 -2.35 4.58 5.79
N THR A 64 -3.57 4.56 6.33
CA THR A 64 -4.55 3.51 6.05
C THR A 64 -4.93 3.46 4.58
N MET A 65 -5.23 4.60 3.95
CA MET A 65 -5.52 4.63 2.51
C MET A 65 -4.35 4.12 1.67
N ALA A 66 -3.12 4.49 2.05
CA ALA A 66 -1.90 4.03 1.39
C ALA A 66 -1.67 2.52 1.55
N ILE A 67 -2.02 1.90 2.69
CA ILE A 67 -1.96 0.44 2.84
C ILE A 67 -2.84 -0.26 1.79
N PHE A 68 -3.98 0.33 1.45
CA PHE A 68 -4.97 -0.28 0.56
C PHE A 68 -4.92 0.23 -0.90
N HIS A 69 -4.00 1.13 -1.27
CA HIS A 69 -4.11 1.84 -2.55
C HIS A 69 -3.97 0.93 -3.79
N ASP A 70 -3.12 -0.10 -3.72
CA ASP A 70 -2.85 -1.04 -4.82
C ASP A 70 -3.53 -2.41 -4.63
N VAL A 71 -4.51 -2.54 -3.72
CA VAL A 71 -5.07 -3.87 -3.39
C VAL A 71 -5.84 -4.51 -4.54
N SER A 72 -6.28 -3.72 -5.53
CA SER A 72 -6.92 -4.24 -6.75
C SER A 72 -5.97 -5.08 -7.59
N GLU A 73 -4.66 -4.88 -7.46
CA GLU A 73 -3.64 -5.60 -8.22
C GLU A 73 -3.66 -7.11 -7.93
N VAL A 74 -4.22 -7.51 -6.79
CA VAL A 74 -4.47 -8.93 -6.50
C VAL A 74 -5.37 -9.63 -7.54
N LEU A 75 -6.12 -8.85 -8.32
CA LEU A 75 -6.97 -9.33 -9.40
C LEU A 75 -6.37 -9.05 -10.79
N THR A 76 -5.52 -8.02 -10.93
CA THR A 76 -5.04 -7.54 -12.24
C THR A 76 -3.57 -7.81 -12.53
N GLY A 77 -2.74 -8.07 -11.51
CA GLY A 77 -1.29 -7.91 -11.59
C GLY A 77 -0.85 -6.45 -11.44
N ASP A 78 0.47 -6.25 -11.35
CA ASP A 78 1.18 -4.96 -11.43
C ASP A 78 1.35 -4.51 -12.89
#